data_AF-A0A3D3NHN4-F1
#
_entry.id   AF-A0A3D3NHN4-F1
#
_cell.length_a   1.000
_cell.length_b   1.000
_cell.length_c   1.000
_cell.angle_alpha   90.00
_cell.angle_beta   90.00
_cell.angle_gamma   90.00
#
_symmetry.space_group_name_H-M   'P 1'
#
loop_
_entity.id
_entity.type
_entity.pdbx_description
1 polymer ?
#
loop_
_entity_poly.entity_id
_entity_poly.type
_entity_poly.pdbx_seq_one_letter_code
_entity_poly.pdbx_strand_id
1 'polypeptide(L)'
;MTAYLLDTSALLTLRDDEPGAARVAELLEQAQAGTVRCFGSFISLMEGLYRVWRDEGEAAGRLAYEQCLALPVAWMHETPDLLKR
;
A
#
# COMPACT_ATOMS: atom_id res chain seq x y z
N MET A 1 20.60 -1.62 3.84
CA MET A 1 19.21 -2.03 4.16
C MET A 1 18.35 -1.62 2.99
N THR A 2 17.77 -2.58 2.28
CA THR A 2 17.00 -2.34 1.06
C THR A 2 15.67 -1.69 1.39
N ALA A 3 15.22 -0.77 0.54
CA ALA A 3 13.94 -0.09 0.67
C ALA A 3 13.10 -0.36 -0.58
N TYR A 4 11.81 -0.60 -0.37
CA TYR A 4 10.81 -0.82 -1.40
C TYR A 4 9.72 0.22 -1.28
N LEU A 5 9.29 0.78 -2.41
CA LEU A 5 8.11 1.62 -2.50
C LEU A 5 7.00 0.78 -3.12
N LEU A 6 5.94 0.54 -2.36
CA LEU A 6 4.76 -0.19 -2.80
C LEU A 6 3.81 0.78 -3.51
N ASP A 7 3.56 0.52 -4.78
CA ASP A 7 2.53 1.17 -5.57
C ASP A 7 1.14 0.63 -5.21
N THR A 8 0.07 1.33 -5.62
CA THR A 8 -1.32 0.87 -5.46
C THR A 8 -1.52 -0.55 -6.01
N SER A 9 -0.91 -0.86 -7.16
CA SER A 9 -1.00 -2.19 -7.76
C SER A 9 -0.49 -3.30 -6.84
N ALA A 10 0.59 -3.07 -6.06
CA ALA A 10 1.09 -4.05 -5.11
C ALA A 10 0.10 -4.32 -3.97
N LEU A 11 -0.62 -3.29 -3.51
CA LEU A 11 -1.63 -3.41 -2.46
C LEU A 11 -2.87 -4.17 -2.95
N LEU A 12 -3.32 -3.88 -4.18
CA LEU A 12 -4.45 -4.57 -4.79
C LEU A 12 -4.11 -6.03 -5.10
N THR A 13 -2.93 -6.29 -5.67
CA THR A 13 -2.45 -7.65 -5.92
C THR A 13 -2.39 -8.48 -4.64
N LEU A 14 -1.96 -7.91 -3.51
CA LEU A 14 -1.98 -8.59 -2.21
C LEU A 14 -3.41 -8.88 -1.73
N ARG A 15 -4.32 -7.90 -1.87
CA ARG A 15 -5.71 -8.00 -1.42
C ARG A 15 -6.50 -9.06 -2.21
N ASP A 16 -6.30 -9.08 -3.53
CA ASP A 16 -7.09 -9.86 -4.48
C ASP A 16 -6.47 -11.24 -4.78
N ASP A 17 -5.38 -11.59 -4.07
CA ASP A 17 -4.60 -12.83 -4.25
C ASP A 17 -4.17 -13.06 -5.71
N GLU A 18 -3.77 -11.97 -6.39
CA GLU A 18 -3.34 -12.00 -7.79
C GLU A 18 -1.89 -12.54 -7.92
N PRO A 19 -1.46 -12.94 -9.15
CA PRO A 19 -0.07 -13.27 -9.41
C PRO A 19 0.89 -12.15 -8.97
N GLY A 20 1.66 -12.41 -7.92
CA GLY A 20 2.54 -11.43 -7.28
C GLY A 20 2.23 -11.19 -5.79
N ALA A 21 1.08 -11.63 -5.29
CA ALA A 21 0.67 -11.50 -3.89
C ALA A 21 1.71 -12.09 -2.94
N ALA A 22 2.20 -13.30 -3.25
CA ALA A 22 3.25 -13.96 -2.47
C ALA A 22 4.54 -13.13 -2.37
N ARG A 23 4.90 -12.38 -3.42
CA ARG A 23 6.08 -11.52 -3.42
C ARG A 23 5.87 -10.29 -2.53
N VAL A 24 4.67 -9.70 -2.57
CA VAL A 24 4.32 -8.56 -1.69
C VAL A 24 4.29 -9.02 -0.24
N ALA A 25 3.69 -10.17 0.05
CA ALA A 25 3.65 -10.77 1.39
C ALA A 25 5.07 -11.01 1.95
N GLU A 26 5.97 -11.60 1.16
CA GLU A 26 7.37 -11.82 1.54
C GLU A 26 8.08 -10.51 1.93
N LEU A 27 7.88 -9.43 1.16
CA LEU A 27 8.46 -8.11 1.46
C LEU A 27 7.90 -7.53 2.76
N LEU A 28 6.60 -7.70 3.02
CA LEU A 28 5.96 -7.25 4.26
C LEU A 28 6.44 -8.04 5.48
N GLU A 29 6.63 -9.36 5.35
CA GLU A 29 7.25 -10.19 6.39
C GLU A 29 8.69 -9.76 6.69
N GLN A 30 9.47 -9.50 5.64
CA GLN A 30 10.83 -8.96 5.78
C GLN A 30 10.85 -7.58 6.43
N ALA A 31 9.87 -6.72 6.11
CA ALA A 31 9.73 -5.41 6.73
C ALA A 31 9.37 -5.53 8.22
N GLN A 32 8.45 -6.44 8.55
CA GLN A 32 8.09 -6.78 9.93
C GLN A 32 9.30 -7.32 10.73
N ALA A 33 10.16 -8.10 10.10
CA ALA A 33 11.41 -8.61 10.67
C ALA A 33 12.55 -7.57 10.69
N GLY A 34 12.36 -6.38 10.11
CA GLY A 34 13.35 -5.31 10.06
C GLY A 34 14.51 -5.53 9.08
N THR A 35 14.41 -6.49 8.16
CA THR A 35 15.45 -6.79 7.16
C THR A 35 15.36 -5.88 5.93
N VAL A 36 14.15 -5.39 5.62
CA VAL A 36 13.88 -4.38 4.59
C VAL A 36 13.00 -3.27 5.14
N ARG A 37 12.79 -2.20 4.36
CA ARG A 37 11.76 -1.18 4.65
C ARG A 37 10.78 -1.10 3.51
N CYS A 38 9.49 -1.09 3.83
CA CYS A 38 8.44 -0.81 2.88
C CYS A 38 7.89 0.60 3.10
N PHE A 39 7.73 1.34 2.01
CA PHE A 39 7.09 2.65 1.96
C PHE A 39 5.87 2.58 1.06
N GLY A 40 4.92 3.48 1.27
CA GLY A 40 3.80 3.70 0.36
C GLY A 40 3.43 5.18 0.36
N SER A 41 2.88 5.69 -0.72
CA SER A 41 2.37 7.06 -0.76
C SER A 41 0.94 7.11 -0.23
N PHE A 42 0.56 8.20 0.45
CA PHE A 42 -0.85 8.45 0.81
C PHE A 42 -1.77 8.39 -0.43
N ILE A 43 -1.26 8.76 -1.60
CA ILE A 43 -2.05 8.73 -2.85
C ILE A 43 -2.38 7.29 -3.26
N SER A 44 -1.52 6.32 -2.95
CA SER A 44 -1.76 4.90 -3.23
C SER A 44 -2.86 4.33 -2.32
N LEU A 45 -2.93 4.80 -1.07
CA LEU A 45 -4.06 4.49 -0.19
C LEU A 45 -5.37 5.07 -0.74
N MET A 46 -5.33 6.27 -1.30
CA MET A 46 -6.50 6.94 -1.87
C MET A 46 -6.98 6.30 -3.17
N GLU A 47 -6.05 5.89 -4.02
CA GLU A 47 -6.39 5.12 -5.21
C GLU A 47 -6.98 3.75 -4.82
N GLY A 48 -6.38 3.04 -3.88
CA GLY A 48 -6.90 1.78 -3.35
C GLY A 48 -8.33 1.93 -2.81
N LEU A 49 -8.54 2.87 -1.89
CA LEU A 49 -9.86 3.20 -1.35
C LEU A 49 -10.89 3.44 -2.46
N TYR A 50 -10.55 4.30 -3.42
CA TYR A 50 -11.49 4.70 -4.46
C TYR A 50 -11.81 3.56 -5.43
N ARG A 51 -10.81 2.76 -5.83
CA ARG A 51 -11.02 1.63 -6.75
C ARG A 51 -11.93 0.58 -6.14
N VAL A 52 -11.63 0.18 -4.91
CA VAL A 52 -12.44 -0.80 -4.17
C VAL A 52 -13.83 -0.26 -3.90
N TRP A 53 -13.96 1.01 -3.50
CA TRP A 53 -15.27 1.62 -3.32
C TRP A 53 -16.08 1.58 -4.62
N ARG A 54 -15.50 2.04 -5.74
CA ARG A 54 -16.20 2.09 -7.02
C ARG A 54 -16.70 0.70 -7.45
N ASP A 55 -15.92 -0.34 -7.20
CA ASP A 55 -16.17 -1.69 -7.73
C ASP A 55 -16.97 -2.58 -6.75
N GLU A 56 -16.82 -2.37 -5.43
CA GLU A 56 -17.36 -3.25 -4.37
C GLU A 56 -18.20 -2.51 -3.29
N GLY A 57 -18.27 -1.18 -3.36
CA GLY A 57 -19.05 -0.34 -2.45
C GLY A 57 -18.23 0.29 -1.32
N GLU A 58 -18.82 1.31 -0.67
CA GLU A 58 -18.09 2.20 0.26
C GLU A 58 -17.50 1.44 1.45
N ALA A 59 -18.26 0.51 2.02
CA ALA A 59 -17.81 -0.28 3.17
C ALA A 59 -16.57 -1.13 2.84
N ALA A 60 -16.54 -1.76 1.65
CA ALA A 60 -15.38 -2.51 1.19
C ALA A 60 -14.17 -1.60 0.97
N GLY A 61 -14.38 -0.40 0.40
CA GLY A 61 -13.32 0.58 0.20
C GLY A 61 -12.69 1.03 1.53
N ARG A 62 -13.52 1.37 2.52
CA ARG A 62 -13.05 1.76 3.86
C ARG A 62 -12.28 0.63 4.54
N LEU A 63 -12.79 -0.59 4.46
CA LEU A 63 -12.11 -1.76 5.01
C LEU A 63 -10.74 -1.98 4.35
N ALA A 64 -10.66 -1.90 3.02
CA ALA A 64 -9.39 -2.04 2.30
C ALA A 64 -8.37 -0.97 2.70
N TYR A 65 -8.82 0.27 2.90
CA TYR A 65 -7.98 1.35 3.41
C TYR A 65 -7.45 1.06 4.82
N GLU A 66 -8.33 0.63 5.75
CA GLU A 66 -7.94 0.26 7.12
C GLU A 66 -6.97 -0.92 7.15
N GLN A 67 -7.18 -1.92 6.29
CA GLN A 67 -6.27 -3.06 6.14
C GLN A 67 -4.89 -2.63 5.66
N CYS A 68 -4.80 -1.68 4.72
CA CYS A 68 -3.52 -1.12 4.28
C CYS A 68 -2.78 -0.42 5.44
N LEU A 69 -3.50 0.34 6.28
CA LEU A 69 -2.89 1.01 7.43
C LEU A 69 -2.32 0.05 8.49
N ALA A 70 -2.81 -1.19 8.53
CA ALA A 70 -2.30 -2.22 9.44
C ALA A 70 -1.01 -2.90 8.93
N LEU A 71 -0.60 -2.67 7.68
CA LEU A 71 0.61 -3.26 7.11
C LEU A 71 1.88 -2.62 7.70
N PRO A 72 3.03 -3.35 7.73
CA PRO A 72 4.33 -2.81 8.13
C PRO A 72 4.94 -1.88 7.05
N VAL A 73 4.20 -0.84 6.67
CA VAL A 73 4.52 0.12 5.62
C VAL A 73 4.58 1.52 6.22
N ALA A 74 5.66 2.26 5.92
CA ALA A 74 5.75 3.67 6.22
C ALA A 74 5.00 4.48 5.17
N TRP A 75 3.84 5.02 5.55
CA TRP A 75 3.01 5.85 4.67
C TRP A 75 3.52 7.29 4.62
N MET A 76 3.93 7.71 3.43
CA MET A 76 4.50 9.03 3.16
C MET A 76 3.40 9.96 2.65
N HIS A 77 3.24 11.09 3.34
CA HIS A 77 2.45 12.21 2.85
C HIS A 77 3.29 13.11 1.94
N GLU A 78 2.61 13.88 1.11
CA GLU A 78 3.20 14.93 0.31
C GLU A 78 3.85 16.01 1.19
N THR A 79 4.88 16.64 0.63
CA THR A 79 5.40 17.89 1.16
C THR A 79 5.14 18.99 0.13
N PRO A 80 4.98 20.26 0.55
CA PRO A 80 4.82 21.37 -0.39
C PRO A 80 5.97 21.49 -1.40
N ASP A 81 7.15 20.96 -1.09
CA ASP A 81 8.32 20.98 -1.97
C ASP A 81 8.14 20.08 -3.20
N LEU A 82 7.25 19.08 -3.16
CA LEU A 82 6.90 18.26 -4.32
C LEU A 82 6.39 19.11 -5.50
N LEU A 83 5.78 20.26 -5.22
CA LEU A 83 5.19 21.14 -6.21
C LEU A 83 6.09 22.33 -6.59
N LYS A 84 7.27 22.45 -5.96
CA LYS A 84 8.24 23.52 -6.23
C LYS A 84 9.28 22.99 -7.23
N ARG A 85 9.61 23.82 -8.22
CA ARG A 85 10.63 23.54 -9.25
C ARG A 85 11.91 24.29 -8.96
#